data_AF-A0A1V5IQE3-F1
#
_entry.id   AF-A0A1V5IQE3-F1
#
_cell.length_a   1.000
_cell.length_b   1.000
_cell.length_c   1.000
_cell.angle_alpha   90.00
_cell.angle_beta   90.00
_cell.angle_gamma   90.00
#
_symmetry.space_group_name_H-M   'P 1'
#
loop_
_entity.id
_entity.type
_entity.pdbx_description
1 polymer ?
#
loop_
_entity_poly.entity_id
_entity_poly.type
_entity_poly.pdbx_seq_one_letter_code
_entity_poly.pdbx_strand_id
1 'polypeptide(L)'
;MRTFRLSKSRITAGLQCGRRLWLAVHRPDLEVYTADVQRRFAAGHGVGEVARELYPGGVLVGDGGPLSQALRETEAALARPGDLTLYEATFRHKGVLIRADVLERRSGRCRMIEVKSATRLKEHHLQDVAVQGWVVEGAGVPLDGISVAVIDTGFVYPGGGDYRGLLREIPVADQARPLMTHIPGWVRGFNELLAGPIPAVRTGAQCRRPFECPFLAFCEGQEGKPRCAPGEERGRDGACAAPPDPSLGTLDPAATRFLERLPYPRHYLDFETVQFAVPLWAGTRPFQQIVFQWSCHVEERPGDVRHRWFLDTSGEAPVRASAEALLETLGDRGPIFVYHDFEKWRIMEMAAMLPDLAPALEGVAGRLVDLLRLTRDHYRHPALNGSYSLKAVLPTVDAELDHALLKEVQDGLSAQAAYHEAADPATTEDRRTALQRSLREYCKLDTLALVRVAHRFAAGETAS
;
A
#
# COMPACT_ATOMS: atom_id res chain seq x y z
N MET A 1 -22.65 5.24 34.83
CA MET A 1 -21.60 5.55 33.85
C MET A 1 -22.20 5.45 32.46
N ARG A 2 -22.11 6.48 31.62
CA ARG A 2 -22.63 6.43 30.24
C ARG A 2 -21.84 5.35 29.48
N THR A 3 -22.53 4.39 28.88
CA THR A 3 -21.89 3.31 28.11
C THR A 3 -21.85 3.70 26.64
N PHE A 4 -20.65 3.73 26.07
CA PHE A 4 -20.43 3.95 24.66
C PHE A 4 -20.29 2.62 23.94
N ARG A 5 -20.76 2.56 22.69
CA ARG A 5 -20.58 1.38 21.85
C ARG A 5 -19.12 1.31 21.42
N LEU A 6 -18.35 0.39 22.00
CA LEU A 6 -16.99 0.12 21.57
C LEU A 6 -16.99 -1.00 20.52
N SER A 7 -16.11 -0.87 19.55
CA SER A 7 -15.77 -1.90 18.57
C SER A 7 -14.30 -2.26 18.73
N LYS A 8 -13.90 -3.35 18.09
CA LYS A 8 -12.50 -3.70 17.80
C LYS A 8 -11.67 -2.48 17.36
N SER A 9 -12.08 -1.79 16.29
CA SER A 9 -11.38 -0.63 15.75
C SER A 9 -11.28 0.55 16.73
N ARG A 10 -12.32 0.78 17.54
CA ARG A 10 -12.31 1.83 18.59
C ARG A 10 -11.37 1.48 19.73
N ILE A 11 -11.34 0.23 20.17
CA ILE A 11 -10.40 -0.23 21.20
C ILE A 11 -8.96 -0.06 20.68
N THR A 12 -8.66 -0.50 19.47
CA THR A 12 -7.35 -0.29 18.84
C THR A 12 -6.99 1.19 18.73
N ALA A 13 -7.94 2.06 18.34
CA ALA A 13 -7.72 3.50 18.29
C ALA A 13 -7.39 4.09 19.66
N GLY A 14 -8.08 3.64 20.72
CA GLY A 14 -7.85 4.09 22.09
C GLY A 14 -6.50 3.64 22.66
N LEU A 15 -6.10 2.40 22.38
CA LEU A 15 -4.79 1.86 22.75
C LEU A 15 -3.65 2.63 22.07
N GLN A 16 -3.86 3.10 20.85
CA GLN A 16 -2.88 3.95 20.15
C GLN A 16 -2.89 5.40 20.68
N CYS A 17 -4.06 5.99 20.88
CA CYS A 17 -4.21 7.35 21.37
C CYS A 17 -5.64 7.62 21.88
N GLY A 18 -5.78 8.01 23.15
CA GLY A 18 -7.07 8.40 23.71
C GLY A 18 -7.79 9.51 22.95
N ARG A 19 -7.04 10.50 22.45
CA ARG A 19 -7.59 11.59 21.60
C ARG A 19 -8.14 11.06 20.27
N ARG A 20 -7.49 10.07 19.67
CA ARG A 20 -7.96 9.39 18.44
C ARG A 20 -9.29 8.68 18.68
N LEU A 21 -9.41 7.93 19.78
CA LEU A 21 -10.68 7.29 20.16
C LEU A 21 -11.79 8.31 20.37
N TRP A 22 -11.51 9.39 21.11
CA TRP A 22 -12.50 10.44 21.37
C TRP A 22 -13.02 11.05 20.07
N LEU A 23 -12.12 11.40 19.14
CA LEU A 23 -12.49 11.96 17.84
C LEU A 23 -13.27 10.96 16.98
N ALA A 24 -12.90 9.68 16.94
CA ALA A 24 -13.63 8.64 16.20
C ALA A 24 -15.06 8.39 16.70
N VAL A 25 -15.38 8.80 17.92
CA VAL A 25 -16.73 8.66 18.50
C VAL A 25 -17.52 9.96 18.39
N HIS A 26 -16.90 11.10 18.67
CA HIS A 26 -17.60 12.39 18.79
C HIS A 26 -17.49 13.26 17.54
N ARG A 27 -16.46 13.07 16.71
CA ARG A 27 -16.15 13.86 15.49
C ARG A 27 -15.67 12.97 14.32
N PRO A 28 -16.41 11.93 13.94
CA PRO A 28 -16.03 11.07 12.81
C PRO A 28 -15.98 11.81 11.47
N ASP A 29 -16.64 12.98 11.37
CA ASP A 29 -16.58 13.89 10.23
C ASP A 29 -15.17 14.43 9.92
N LEU A 30 -14.25 14.34 10.88
CA LEU A 30 -12.86 14.77 10.75
C LEU A 30 -11.92 13.67 10.26
N GLU A 31 -12.40 12.45 10.00
CA GLU A 31 -11.56 11.35 9.52
C GLU A 31 -11.11 11.61 8.08
N VAL A 32 -9.79 11.64 7.88
CA VAL A 32 -9.18 11.71 6.55
C VAL A 32 -8.28 10.50 6.37
N TYR A 33 -8.63 9.66 5.39
CA TYR A 33 -7.81 8.52 4.99
C TYR A 33 -7.09 8.83 3.68
N THR A 34 -5.82 8.46 3.61
CA THR A 34 -5.07 8.48 2.35
C THR A 34 -5.56 7.37 1.43
N ALA A 35 -5.32 7.50 0.13
CA ALA A 35 -5.62 6.45 -0.85
C ALA A 35 -4.94 5.12 -0.48
N ASP A 36 -3.74 5.15 0.12
CA ASP A 36 -3.05 3.96 0.60
C ASP A 36 -3.82 3.23 1.71
N VAL A 37 -4.34 3.96 2.69
CA VAL A 37 -5.12 3.36 3.78
C VAL A 37 -6.44 2.78 3.25
N GLN A 38 -7.11 3.48 2.34
CA GLN A 38 -8.31 2.97 1.68
C GLN A 38 -8.02 1.68 0.89
N ARG A 39 -6.90 1.63 0.16
CA ARG A 39 -6.45 0.43 -0.57
C ARG A 39 -6.23 -0.76 0.37
N ARG A 40 -5.59 -0.53 1.52
CA ARG A 40 -5.37 -1.59 2.52
C ARG A 40 -6.68 -2.10 3.11
N PHE A 41 -7.70 -1.24 3.26
CA PHE A 41 -9.03 -1.67 3.66
C PHE A 41 -9.69 -2.53 2.58
N ALA A 42 -9.68 -2.09 1.32
CA ALA A 42 -10.22 -2.86 0.20
C ALA A 42 -9.55 -4.23 0.05
N ALA A 43 -8.22 -4.29 0.14
CA ALA A 43 -7.46 -5.55 0.16
C ALA A 43 -7.87 -6.44 1.35
N GLY A 44 -8.09 -5.86 2.53
CA GLY A 44 -8.61 -6.58 3.70
C GLY A 44 -9.98 -7.21 3.46
N HIS A 45 -10.88 -6.51 2.77
CA HIS A 45 -12.21 -7.03 2.41
C HIS A 45 -12.11 -8.19 1.42
N GLY A 46 -11.33 -8.04 0.34
CA GLY A 46 -11.14 -9.12 -0.64
C GLY A 46 -10.52 -10.39 -0.03
N VAL A 47 -9.57 -10.25 0.89
CA VAL A 47 -9.00 -11.39 1.64
C VAL A 47 -10.07 -12.04 2.55
N GLY A 48 -10.95 -11.25 3.15
CA GLY A 48 -12.08 -11.75 3.95
C GLY A 48 -13.11 -12.52 3.12
N GLU A 49 -13.39 -12.09 1.89
CA GLU A 49 -14.28 -12.79 0.96
C GLU A 49 -13.69 -14.14 0.54
N VAL A 50 -12.44 -14.16 0.10
CA VAL A 50 -11.72 -15.40 -0.25
C VAL A 50 -11.65 -16.35 0.95
N ALA A 51 -11.49 -15.84 2.16
CA ALA A 51 -11.48 -16.69 3.35
C ALA A 51 -12.77 -17.51 3.49
N ARG A 52 -13.94 -16.98 3.10
CA ARG A 52 -15.21 -17.71 3.18
C ARG A 52 -15.18 -18.96 2.28
N GLU A 53 -14.54 -18.89 1.12
CA GLU A 53 -14.34 -20.03 0.23
C GLU A 53 -13.35 -21.06 0.80
N LEU A 54 -12.36 -20.60 1.57
CA LEU A 54 -11.34 -21.45 2.18
C LEU A 54 -11.81 -22.20 3.43
N TYR A 55 -12.85 -21.72 4.10
CA TYR A 55 -13.50 -22.39 5.22
C TYR A 55 -14.91 -22.84 4.81
N PRO A 56 -15.06 -23.89 3.98
CA PRO A 56 -16.30 -24.17 3.27
C PRO A 56 -17.48 -24.56 4.17
N GLY A 57 -18.70 -24.41 3.63
CA GLY A 57 -19.94 -24.85 4.28
C GLY A 57 -20.44 -23.90 5.37
N GLY A 58 -19.94 -22.67 5.42
CA GLY A 58 -20.38 -21.67 6.37
C GLY A 58 -21.59 -20.85 5.92
N VAL A 59 -22.25 -20.25 6.90
CA VAL A 59 -23.37 -19.33 6.70
C VAL A 59 -22.89 -17.92 7.00
N LEU A 60 -23.06 -17.00 6.04
CA LEU A 60 -22.78 -15.58 6.27
C LEU A 60 -23.86 -14.97 7.16
N VAL A 61 -23.45 -14.34 8.24
CA VAL A 61 -24.34 -13.65 9.18
C VAL A 61 -24.50 -12.18 8.77
N GLY A 62 -25.75 -11.68 8.79
CA GLY A 62 -26.04 -10.26 8.69
C GLY A 62 -25.78 -9.65 7.31
N ASP A 63 -25.94 -10.41 6.23
CA ASP A 63 -25.71 -10.01 4.84
C ASP A 63 -26.39 -8.66 4.50
N GLY A 64 -25.64 -7.56 4.60
CA GLY A 64 -26.11 -6.18 4.42
C GLY A 64 -27.08 -5.65 5.48
N GLY A 65 -27.44 -6.45 6.49
CA GLY A 65 -28.46 -6.13 7.49
C GLY A 65 -27.97 -5.32 8.70
N PRO A 66 -28.87 -4.78 9.54
CA PRO A 66 -28.49 -4.09 10.78
C PRO A 66 -27.74 -5.03 11.75
N LEU A 67 -26.77 -4.49 12.49
CA LEU A 67 -25.98 -5.28 13.45
C LEU A 67 -26.81 -5.93 14.57
N SER A 68 -28.03 -5.44 14.83
CA SER A 68 -28.96 -6.10 15.75
C SER A 68 -29.57 -7.38 15.19
N GLN A 69 -29.73 -7.46 13.86
CA GLN A 69 -30.17 -8.67 13.16
C GLN A 69 -29.04 -9.70 13.15
N ALA A 70 -27.82 -9.30 12.82
CA ALA A 70 -26.64 -10.16 12.83
C ALA A 70 -26.42 -10.85 14.21
N LEU A 71 -26.65 -10.12 15.31
CA LEU A 71 -26.63 -10.69 16.67
C LEU A 71 -27.66 -11.82 16.83
N ARG A 72 -28.93 -11.58 16.45
CA ARG A 72 -30.00 -12.58 16.57
C ARG A 72 -29.76 -13.79 15.68
N GLU A 73 -29.24 -13.58 14.48
CA GLU A 73 -28.90 -14.67 13.54
C GLU A 73 -27.76 -15.54 14.11
N THR A 74 -26.75 -14.92 14.71
CA THR A 74 -25.65 -15.64 15.38
C THR A 74 -26.19 -16.47 16.54
N GLU A 75 -27.00 -15.89 17.42
CA GLU A 75 -27.63 -16.59 18.55
C GLU A 75 -28.50 -17.77 18.07
N ALA A 76 -29.35 -17.54 17.06
CA ALA A 76 -30.22 -18.57 16.51
C ALA A 76 -29.45 -19.71 15.84
N ALA A 77 -28.34 -19.41 15.16
CA ALA A 77 -27.49 -20.43 14.55
C ALA A 77 -26.78 -21.28 15.61
N LEU A 78 -26.23 -20.65 16.64
CA LEU A 78 -25.53 -21.33 17.74
C LEU A 78 -26.46 -22.20 18.60
N ALA A 79 -27.74 -21.83 18.72
CA ALA A 79 -28.73 -22.62 19.45
C ALA A 79 -29.08 -23.97 18.78
N ARG A 80 -28.85 -24.10 17.47
CA ARG A 80 -29.05 -25.38 16.75
C ARG A 80 -27.97 -26.37 17.19
N PRO A 81 -28.26 -27.66 17.39
CA PRO A 81 -27.23 -28.66 17.65
C PRO A 81 -26.41 -28.98 16.39
N GLY A 82 -25.23 -29.58 16.57
CA GLY A 82 -24.40 -30.09 15.47
C GLY A 82 -23.28 -29.14 15.02
N ASP A 83 -22.56 -29.60 14.00
CA ASP A 83 -21.44 -28.87 13.44
C ASP A 83 -21.91 -27.67 12.61
N LEU A 84 -21.20 -26.56 12.70
CA LEU A 84 -21.50 -25.36 11.91
C LEU A 84 -20.26 -24.51 11.66
N THR A 85 -20.31 -23.73 10.60
CA THR A 85 -19.36 -22.64 10.33
C THR A 85 -20.17 -21.37 10.11
N LEU A 86 -19.82 -20.29 10.80
CA LEU A 86 -20.41 -18.96 10.58
C LEU A 86 -19.31 -18.04 10.07
N TYR A 87 -19.64 -17.29 9.03
CA TYR A 87 -18.84 -16.14 8.63
C TYR A 87 -19.43 -14.88 9.26
N GLU A 88 -18.56 -14.00 9.73
CA GLU A 88 -18.97 -12.73 10.31
C GLU A 88 -19.92 -12.87 11.51
N ALA A 89 -19.73 -13.93 12.31
CA ALA A 89 -20.50 -14.17 13.53
C ALA A 89 -20.40 -12.97 14.48
N THR A 90 -21.53 -12.40 14.85
CA THR A 90 -21.61 -11.14 15.57
C THR A 90 -21.93 -11.38 17.04
N PHE A 91 -21.14 -10.78 17.92
CA PHE A 91 -21.26 -10.96 19.37
C PHE A 91 -21.24 -9.63 20.10
N ARG A 92 -21.84 -9.60 21.29
CA ARG A 92 -21.83 -8.43 22.16
C ARG A 92 -21.64 -8.83 23.61
N HIS A 93 -20.68 -8.20 24.27
CA HIS A 93 -20.45 -8.37 25.70
C HIS A 93 -20.04 -7.04 26.33
N LYS A 94 -20.70 -6.66 27.44
CA LYS A 94 -20.41 -5.44 28.22
C LYS A 94 -20.24 -4.16 27.39
N GLY A 95 -21.06 -3.98 26.35
CA GLY A 95 -21.04 -2.79 25.49
C GLY A 95 -20.00 -2.80 24.36
N VAL A 96 -19.20 -3.86 24.25
CA VAL A 96 -18.31 -4.11 23.12
C VAL A 96 -19.01 -5.02 22.12
N LEU A 97 -19.00 -4.64 20.84
CA LEU A 97 -19.53 -5.44 19.74
C LEU A 97 -18.41 -5.81 18.79
N ILE A 98 -18.34 -7.09 18.44
CA ILE A 98 -17.37 -7.64 17.49
C ILE A 98 -18.10 -8.45 16.42
N ARG A 99 -17.38 -8.69 15.34
CA ARG A 99 -17.78 -9.55 14.23
C ARG A 99 -16.56 -10.42 13.92
N ALA A 100 -16.64 -11.70 14.27
CA ALA A 100 -15.58 -12.66 14.06
C ALA A 100 -15.61 -13.14 12.61
N ASP A 101 -14.47 -13.13 11.92
CA ASP A 101 -14.41 -13.47 10.50
C ASP A 101 -14.90 -14.90 10.25
N VAL A 102 -14.42 -15.87 11.05
CA VAL A 102 -14.86 -17.26 11.01
C VAL A 102 -15.04 -17.80 12.42
N LEU A 103 -16.18 -18.45 12.68
CA LEU A 103 -16.44 -19.25 13.87
C LEU A 103 -16.87 -20.66 13.46
N GLU A 104 -16.19 -21.68 13.97
CA GLU A 104 -16.54 -23.07 13.72
C GLU A 104 -16.88 -23.81 14.99
N ARG A 105 -17.92 -24.64 14.93
CA ARG A 105 -18.19 -25.66 15.93
C ARG A 105 -18.06 -27.04 15.30
N ARG A 106 -17.24 -27.90 15.89
CA ARG A 106 -17.07 -29.31 15.50
C ARG A 106 -17.11 -30.19 16.74
N SER A 107 -18.01 -31.17 16.77
CA SER A 107 -18.17 -32.09 17.91
C SER A 107 -18.29 -31.38 19.26
N GLY A 108 -19.03 -30.27 19.30
CA GLY A 108 -19.24 -29.46 20.50
C GLY A 108 -18.10 -28.51 20.89
N ARG A 109 -16.96 -28.56 20.20
CA ARG A 109 -15.82 -27.64 20.42
C ARG A 109 -15.90 -26.46 19.47
N CYS A 110 -15.65 -25.27 19.97
CA CYS A 110 -15.71 -24.03 19.19
C CYS A 110 -14.32 -23.45 18.96
N ARG A 111 -14.02 -23.04 17.73
CA ARG A 111 -12.82 -22.26 17.42
C ARG A 111 -13.17 -21.00 16.63
N MET A 112 -12.36 -19.96 16.83
CA MET A 112 -12.49 -18.68 16.14
C MET A 112 -11.22 -18.40 15.34
N ILE A 113 -11.39 -17.98 14.08
CA ILE A 113 -10.29 -17.56 13.22
C ILE A 113 -10.50 -16.11 12.80
N GLU A 114 -9.51 -15.26 13.08
CA GLU A 114 -9.41 -13.89 12.57
C GLU A 114 -8.54 -13.87 11.31
N VAL A 115 -9.05 -13.32 10.21
CA VAL A 115 -8.37 -13.26 8.92
C VAL A 115 -7.69 -11.90 8.77
N LYS A 116 -6.41 -11.90 8.39
CA LYS A 116 -5.63 -10.68 8.19
C LYS A 116 -5.02 -10.63 6.80
N SER A 117 -5.23 -9.49 6.12
CA SER A 117 -4.43 -9.08 4.96
C SER A 117 -3.01 -8.64 5.40
N ALA A 118 -2.28 -9.58 5.98
CA ALA A 118 -0.91 -9.44 6.45
C ALA A 118 -0.17 -10.75 6.18
N THR A 119 1.15 -10.69 6.02
CA THR A 119 2.00 -11.87 5.73
C THR A 119 2.55 -12.53 6.99
N ARG A 120 2.41 -11.87 8.15
CA ARG A 120 2.90 -12.34 9.43
C ARG A 120 2.04 -11.83 10.58
N LEU A 121 2.10 -12.54 11.69
CA LEU A 121 1.49 -12.13 12.94
C LEU A 121 2.18 -10.85 13.47
N LYS A 122 1.38 -9.90 13.97
CA LYS A 122 1.84 -8.65 14.59
C LYS A 122 1.18 -8.54 15.96
N GLU A 123 1.81 -7.81 16.88
CA GLU A 123 1.31 -7.66 18.26
C GLU A 123 -0.14 -7.13 18.32
N HIS A 124 -0.48 -6.15 17.48
CA HIS A 124 -1.85 -5.62 17.43
C HIS A 124 -2.87 -6.65 16.91
N HIS A 125 -2.47 -7.71 16.19
CA HIS A 125 -3.38 -8.81 15.84
C HIS A 125 -3.74 -9.63 17.09
N LEU A 126 -2.79 -9.82 18.03
CA LEU A 126 -3.05 -10.51 19.29
C LEU A 126 -4.02 -9.73 20.18
N GLN A 127 -3.84 -8.41 20.26
CA GLN A 127 -4.77 -7.53 20.97
C GLN A 127 -6.17 -7.58 20.38
N ASP A 128 -6.26 -7.58 19.04
CA ASP A 128 -7.53 -7.67 18.32
C ASP A 128 -8.26 -8.98 18.61
N VAL A 129 -7.59 -10.12 18.38
CA VAL A 129 -8.21 -11.43 18.60
C VAL A 129 -8.53 -11.69 20.08
N ALA A 130 -7.76 -11.13 21.01
CA ALA A 130 -8.07 -11.17 22.43
C ALA A 130 -9.37 -10.41 22.75
N VAL A 131 -9.57 -9.21 22.19
CA VAL A 131 -10.83 -8.45 22.31
C VAL A 131 -12.00 -9.28 21.83
N GLN A 132 -11.85 -9.92 20.67
CA GLN A 132 -12.90 -10.75 20.11
C GLN A 132 -13.18 -11.99 20.98
N GLY A 133 -12.14 -12.71 21.38
CA GLY A 133 -12.26 -13.90 22.21
C GLY A 133 -12.95 -13.61 23.55
N TRP A 134 -12.61 -12.50 24.20
CA TRP A 134 -13.27 -12.06 25.43
C TRP A 134 -14.75 -11.74 25.23
N VAL A 135 -15.12 -11.13 24.10
CA VAL A 135 -16.52 -10.86 23.78
C VAL A 135 -17.29 -12.15 23.49
N VAL A 136 -16.70 -13.09 22.75
CA VAL A 136 -17.33 -14.38 22.39
C VAL A 136 -17.53 -15.25 23.64
N GLU A 137 -16.49 -15.43 24.46
CA GLU A 137 -16.58 -16.18 25.71
C GLU A 137 -17.54 -15.50 26.71
N GLY A 138 -17.49 -14.17 26.80
CA GLY A 138 -18.43 -13.39 27.61
C GLY A 138 -19.88 -13.42 27.12
N ALA A 139 -20.11 -13.79 25.86
CA ALA A 139 -21.44 -14.04 25.29
C ALA A 139 -21.93 -15.48 25.50
N GLY A 140 -21.15 -16.32 26.20
CA GLY A 140 -21.53 -17.69 26.55
C GLY A 140 -21.04 -18.76 25.57
N VAL A 141 -20.16 -18.42 24.64
CA VAL A 141 -19.56 -19.38 23.69
C VAL A 141 -18.11 -19.65 24.11
N PRO A 142 -17.80 -20.76 24.81
CA PRO A 142 -16.43 -21.10 25.16
C PRO A 142 -15.61 -21.38 23.90
N LEU A 143 -14.39 -20.83 23.81
CA LEU A 143 -13.50 -21.06 22.68
C LEU A 143 -12.42 -22.08 23.07
N ASP A 144 -12.42 -23.24 22.40
CA ASP A 144 -11.37 -24.25 22.47
C ASP A 144 -10.14 -23.84 21.65
N GLY A 145 -10.33 -23.03 20.60
CA GLY A 145 -9.26 -22.58 19.71
C GLY A 145 -9.41 -21.11 19.32
N ILE A 146 -8.28 -20.42 19.23
CA ILE A 146 -8.19 -19.05 18.70
C ILE A 146 -7.01 -19.01 17.75
N SER A 147 -7.27 -18.62 16.51
CA SER A 147 -6.26 -18.56 15.45
C SER A 147 -6.30 -17.22 14.72
N VAL A 148 -5.16 -16.85 14.13
CA VAL A 148 -5.07 -15.77 13.15
C VAL A 148 -4.60 -16.37 11.83
N ALA A 149 -5.38 -16.17 10.77
CA ALA A 149 -4.99 -16.54 9.41
C ALA A 149 -4.30 -15.36 8.72
N VAL A 150 -3.10 -15.60 8.18
CA VAL A 150 -2.29 -14.62 7.45
C VAL A 150 -2.05 -15.11 6.03
N ILE A 151 -1.77 -14.20 5.10
CA ILE A 151 -1.46 -14.55 3.71
C ILE A 151 -0.11 -15.27 3.64
N ASP A 152 -0.09 -16.42 2.97
CA ASP A 152 1.14 -17.14 2.62
C ASP A 152 1.73 -16.57 1.31
N THR A 153 2.85 -15.87 1.41
CA THR A 153 3.54 -15.30 0.24
C THR A 153 4.18 -16.35 -0.67
N GLY A 154 4.25 -17.61 -0.21
CA GLY A 154 4.68 -18.75 -1.03
C GLY A 154 3.58 -19.30 -1.93
N PHE A 155 2.32 -18.91 -1.70
CA PHE A 155 1.19 -19.32 -2.54
C PHE A 155 1.37 -18.82 -3.98
N VAL A 156 1.17 -19.71 -4.96
CA VAL A 156 1.12 -19.39 -6.38
C VAL A 156 -0.30 -19.67 -6.85
N TYR A 157 -0.97 -18.65 -7.38
CA TYR A 157 -2.35 -18.79 -7.81
C TYR A 157 -2.44 -19.66 -9.07
N PRO A 158 -3.13 -20.82 -9.02
CA PRO A 158 -3.26 -21.69 -10.19
C PRO A 158 -4.25 -21.17 -11.24
N GLY A 159 -5.07 -20.16 -10.91
CA GLY A 159 -6.18 -19.71 -11.75
C GLY A 159 -7.52 -20.33 -11.35
N GLY A 160 -8.59 -19.96 -12.07
CA GLY A 160 -9.91 -20.57 -11.91
C GLY A 160 -10.62 -20.32 -10.58
N GLY A 161 -10.23 -19.29 -9.82
CA GLY A 161 -10.78 -18.96 -8.51
C GLY A 161 -10.30 -19.90 -7.39
N ASP A 162 -9.31 -20.76 -7.63
CA ASP A 162 -8.80 -21.68 -6.61
C ASP A 162 -7.73 -21.01 -5.73
N TYR A 163 -8.14 -20.54 -4.55
CA TYR A 163 -7.26 -19.91 -3.56
C TYR A 163 -6.79 -20.87 -2.46
N ARG A 164 -6.98 -22.19 -2.59
CA ARG A 164 -6.59 -23.15 -1.55
C ARG A 164 -5.09 -23.07 -1.26
N GLY A 165 -4.75 -22.77 -0.01
CA GLY A 165 -3.37 -22.54 0.43
C GLY A 165 -2.94 -21.08 0.49
N LEU A 166 -3.80 -20.12 0.10
CA LEU A 166 -3.52 -18.68 0.23
C LEU A 166 -3.32 -18.24 1.68
N LEU A 167 -4.05 -18.84 2.61
CA LEU A 167 -4.01 -18.49 4.03
C LEU A 167 -3.26 -19.55 4.85
N ARG A 168 -2.32 -19.08 5.68
CA ARG A 168 -1.66 -19.85 6.73
C ARG A 168 -2.27 -19.51 8.09
N GLU A 169 -2.85 -20.51 8.74
CA GLU A 169 -3.42 -20.38 10.08
C GLU A 169 -2.31 -20.45 11.16
N ILE A 170 -2.35 -19.54 12.12
CA ILE A 170 -1.43 -19.50 13.27
C ILE A 170 -2.28 -19.60 14.56
N PRO A 171 -2.19 -20.68 15.33
CA PRO A 171 -2.82 -20.76 16.65
C PRO A 171 -2.22 -19.72 17.60
N VAL A 172 -3.07 -18.95 18.27
CA VAL A 172 -2.66 -17.84 19.14
C VAL A 172 -3.38 -17.81 20.49
N ALA A 173 -4.06 -18.90 20.87
CA ALA A 173 -4.82 -18.97 22.12
C ALA A 173 -3.95 -18.65 23.35
N ASP A 174 -2.75 -19.23 23.44
CA ASP A 174 -1.85 -19.04 24.60
C ASP A 174 -1.37 -17.58 24.73
N GLN A 175 -1.21 -16.88 23.60
CA GLN A 175 -0.81 -15.48 23.56
C GLN A 175 -1.99 -14.53 23.78
N ALA A 176 -3.19 -14.91 23.32
CA ALA A 176 -4.40 -14.08 23.42
C ALA A 176 -5.00 -14.10 24.83
N ARG A 177 -5.03 -15.26 25.51
CA ARG A 177 -5.69 -15.41 26.82
C ARG A 177 -5.14 -14.49 27.91
N PRO A 178 -3.82 -14.27 28.07
CA PRO A 178 -3.30 -13.29 29.03
C PRO A 178 -3.82 -11.87 28.74
N LEU A 179 -3.84 -11.47 27.47
CA LEU A 179 -4.35 -10.15 27.05
C LEU A 179 -5.83 -9.99 27.36
N MET A 180 -6.61 -11.09 27.32
CA MET A 180 -8.04 -11.05 27.61
C MET A 180 -8.35 -10.54 29.03
N THR A 181 -7.45 -10.79 29.98
CA THR A 181 -7.61 -10.37 31.37
C THR A 181 -7.55 -8.84 31.55
N HIS A 182 -6.90 -8.12 30.63
CA HIS A 182 -6.76 -6.67 30.68
C HIS A 182 -7.94 -5.91 30.06
N ILE A 183 -8.73 -6.57 29.20
CA ILE A 183 -9.80 -5.92 28.42
C ILE A 183 -10.87 -5.26 29.29
N PRO A 184 -11.35 -5.86 30.41
CA PRO A 184 -12.33 -5.17 31.27
C PRO A 184 -11.83 -3.82 31.78
N GLY A 185 -10.52 -3.70 32.05
CA GLY A 185 -9.87 -2.45 32.43
C GLY A 185 -9.86 -1.45 31.29
N TRP A 186 -9.47 -1.88 30.08
CA TRP A 186 -9.49 -1.02 28.88
C TRP A 186 -10.89 -0.50 28.57
N VAL A 187 -11.89 -1.38 28.55
CA VAL A 187 -13.29 -1.01 28.27
C VAL A 187 -13.77 0.03 29.28
N ARG A 188 -13.48 -0.14 30.58
CA ARG A 188 -13.85 0.84 31.61
C ARG A 188 -13.18 2.19 31.37
N GLY A 189 -11.85 2.19 31.22
CA GLY A 189 -11.07 3.42 31.01
C GLY A 189 -11.47 4.16 29.73
N PHE A 190 -11.79 3.45 28.65
CA PHE A 190 -12.28 4.06 27.42
C PHE A 190 -13.68 4.66 27.56
N ASN A 191 -14.58 4.04 28.33
CA ASN A 191 -15.89 4.64 28.60
C ASN A 191 -15.74 5.92 29.44
N GLU A 192 -14.85 5.94 30.43
CA GLU A 192 -14.53 7.13 31.22
C GLU A 192 -13.94 8.24 30.35
N LEU A 193 -12.95 7.89 29.51
CA LEU A 193 -12.34 8.81 28.55
C LEU A 193 -13.38 9.43 27.59
N LEU A 194 -14.29 8.61 27.06
CA LEU A 194 -15.33 9.06 26.12
C LEU A 194 -16.40 9.92 26.79
N ALA A 195 -16.63 9.75 28.09
CA ALA A 195 -17.55 10.59 28.86
C ALA A 195 -16.95 11.97 29.20
N GLY A 196 -15.62 12.09 29.16
CA GLY A 196 -14.90 13.31 29.46
C GLY A 196 -14.70 14.24 28.25
N PRO A 197 -14.00 15.38 28.47
CA PRO A 197 -13.59 16.28 27.39
C PRO A 197 -12.54 15.61 26.48
N ILE A 198 -12.29 16.21 25.31
CA ILE A 198 -11.25 15.75 24.40
C ILE A 198 -9.89 15.66 25.12
N PRO A 199 -9.20 14.50 25.09
CA PRO A 199 -7.89 14.36 25.74
C PRO A 199 -6.85 15.32 25.17
N ALA A 200 -6.10 16.00 26.05
CA ALA A 200 -5.03 16.95 25.71
C ALA A 200 -3.72 16.25 25.30
N VAL A 201 -3.78 15.37 24.30
CA VAL A 201 -2.63 14.65 23.75
C VAL A 201 -2.06 15.44 22.56
N ARG A 202 -0.77 15.78 22.61
CA ARG A 202 -0.05 16.44 21.49
C ARG A 202 0.32 15.43 20.41
N THR A 203 0.47 15.88 19.17
CA THR A 203 0.94 15.06 18.05
C THR A 203 2.37 14.57 18.28
N GLY A 204 2.65 13.35 17.81
CA GLY A 204 3.95 12.68 18.02
C GLY A 204 4.04 11.34 17.30
N ALA A 205 4.97 10.48 17.71
CA ALA A 205 5.22 9.18 17.08
C ALA A 205 3.97 8.27 17.04
N GLN A 206 3.10 8.37 18.05
CA GLN A 206 1.83 7.64 18.14
C GLN A 206 0.84 8.01 17.03
N CYS A 207 1.04 9.12 16.32
CA CYS A 207 0.21 9.50 15.17
C CYS A 207 0.51 8.67 13.92
N ARG A 208 1.67 8.01 13.86
CA ARG A 208 2.12 7.23 12.69
C ARG A 208 2.31 5.75 12.98
N ARG A 209 2.32 5.35 14.26
CA ARG A 209 2.55 3.96 14.70
C ARG A 209 1.47 3.51 15.69
N PRO A 210 0.99 2.25 15.62
CA PRO A 210 1.22 1.28 14.55
C PRO A 210 0.47 1.61 13.25
N PHE A 211 -0.51 2.50 13.30
CA PHE A 211 -1.26 2.98 12.14
C PHE A 211 -1.16 4.49 12.01
N GLU A 212 -1.25 5.00 10.79
CA GLU A 212 -1.44 6.43 10.56
C GLU A 212 -2.80 6.89 11.11
N CYS A 213 -2.79 8.00 11.83
CA CYS A 213 -3.97 8.54 12.49
C CYS A 213 -4.76 9.40 11.49
N PRO A 214 -6.05 9.09 11.21
CA PRO A 214 -6.86 9.86 10.26
C PRO A 214 -7.19 11.28 10.75
N PHE A 215 -6.89 11.60 12.00
CA PHE A 215 -7.10 12.92 12.61
C PHE A 215 -5.81 13.74 12.73
N LEU A 216 -4.69 13.29 12.15
CA LEU A 216 -3.40 13.98 12.29
C LEU A 216 -3.51 15.44 11.83
N ALA A 217 -4.08 15.68 10.65
CA ALA A 217 -4.26 17.03 10.11
C ALA A 217 -5.09 17.95 11.02
N PHE A 218 -6.13 17.41 11.67
CA PHE A 218 -6.92 18.16 12.65
C PHE A 218 -6.07 18.51 13.88
N CYS A 219 -5.39 17.54 14.47
CA CYS A 219 -4.57 17.75 15.67
C CYS A 219 -3.41 18.71 15.41
N GLU A 220 -2.73 18.62 14.26
CA GLU A 220 -1.66 19.55 13.88
C GLU A 220 -2.19 20.98 13.69
N GLY A 221 -3.38 21.14 13.09
CA GLY A 221 -4.04 22.44 12.96
C GLY A 221 -4.37 23.08 14.31
N GLN A 222 -4.80 22.28 15.29
CA GLN A 222 -5.02 22.75 16.67
C GLN A 222 -3.72 23.15 17.39
N GLU A 223 -2.57 22.66 16.93
CA GLU A 223 -1.25 23.00 17.45
C GLU A 223 -0.61 24.19 16.70
N GLY A 224 -1.33 24.81 15.76
CA GLY A 224 -0.83 25.93 14.97
C GLY A 224 0.26 25.55 13.96
N LYS A 225 0.38 24.25 13.62
CA LYS A 225 1.35 23.82 12.61
C LYS A 225 0.85 24.22 11.21
N PRO A 226 1.63 24.96 10.41
CA PRO A 226 1.20 25.39 9.08
C PRO A 226 0.91 24.18 8.18
N ARG A 227 -0.03 24.29 7.24
CA ARG A 227 -0.24 23.29 6.19
C ARG A 227 0.71 23.60 5.04
N CYS A 228 1.60 22.68 4.70
CA CYS A 228 2.37 22.76 3.46
C CYS A 228 1.43 22.46 2.27
N ALA A 229 1.73 23.00 1.09
CA ALA A 229 0.96 22.64 -0.09
C ALA A 229 1.11 21.13 -0.38
N PRO A 230 0.13 20.50 -1.05
CA PRO A 230 0.31 19.13 -1.53
C PRO A 230 1.60 19.02 -2.34
N GLY A 231 2.49 18.10 -1.98
CA GLY A 231 3.79 17.91 -2.63
C GLY A 231 4.98 18.63 -1.96
N GLU A 232 4.74 19.55 -1.04
CA GLU A 232 5.80 20.21 -0.28
C GLU A 232 6.10 19.46 1.03
N GLU A 233 7.33 18.95 1.17
CA GLU A 233 7.80 18.42 2.45
C GLU A 233 8.26 19.55 3.39
N ARG A 234 8.03 19.37 4.68
CA ARG A 234 8.53 20.30 5.72
C ARG A 234 10.04 20.17 5.85
N GLY A 235 10.74 21.30 5.84
CA GLY A 235 12.10 21.39 6.37
C GLY A 235 12.16 21.01 7.86
N ARG A 236 13.36 20.79 8.40
CA ARG A 236 13.54 20.45 9.83
C ARG A 236 13.03 21.55 10.79
N ASP A 237 12.90 22.77 10.30
CA ASP A 237 12.40 23.96 10.99
C ASP A 237 10.87 24.13 10.89
N GLY A 238 10.18 23.29 10.11
CA GLY A 238 8.73 23.31 9.95
C GLY A 238 8.20 24.32 8.93
N ALA A 239 9.08 24.97 8.15
CA ALA A 239 8.68 25.82 7.02
C ALA A 239 8.52 25.01 5.71
N CYS A 240 7.71 25.52 4.77
CA CYS A 240 7.68 25.03 3.39
C CYS A 240 9.03 25.31 2.72
N ALA A 241 9.65 24.27 2.15
CA ALA A 241 10.95 24.43 1.50
C ALA A 241 10.81 25.21 0.18
N ALA A 242 11.60 26.27 0.00
CA ALA A 242 11.78 26.89 -1.30
C ALA A 242 12.56 25.94 -2.23
N PRO A 243 12.36 26.00 -3.56
CA PRO A 243 13.15 25.23 -4.51
C PRO A 243 14.65 25.52 -4.32
N PRO A 244 15.51 24.48 -4.34
CA PRO A 244 16.94 24.68 -4.18
C PRO A 244 17.53 25.40 -5.40
N ASP A 245 18.54 26.25 -5.18
CA ASP A 245 19.27 26.94 -6.25
C ASP A 245 20.21 25.98 -6.99
N PRO A 246 19.93 25.60 -8.27
CA PRO A 246 20.72 24.62 -9.00
C PRO A 246 22.19 25.01 -9.22
N SER A 247 22.54 26.29 -9.11
CA SER A 247 23.92 26.79 -9.28
C SER A 247 24.85 26.32 -8.16
N LEU A 248 24.31 25.91 -7.00
CA LEU A 248 25.09 25.42 -5.87
C LEU A 248 25.57 23.98 -6.03
N GLY A 249 25.16 23.30 -7.11
CA GLY A 249 25.56 21.94 -7.43
C GLY A 249 26.99 21.85 -7.97
N THR A 250 27.79 20.94 -7.41
CA THR A 250 29.12 20.59 -7.94
C THR A 250 29.08 19.21 -8.58
N LEU A 251 29.61 19.10 -9.80
CA LEU A 251 29.68 17.85 -10.56
C LEU A 251 31.15 17.48 -10.83
N ASP A 252 31.53 16.24 -10.50
CA ASP A 252 32.82 15.67 -10.89
C ASP A 252 32.86 15.40 -12.40
N PRO A 253 33.85 15.93 -13.15
CA PRO A 253 34.01 15.70 -14.59
C PRO A 253 34.08 14.21 -15.00
N ALA A 254 34.35 13.29 -14.07
CA ALA A 254 34.27 11.85 -14.33
C ALA A 254 32.87 11.40 -14.77
N ALA A 255 31.80 12.01 -14.26
CA ALA A 255 30.43 11.71 -14.69
C ALA A 255 30.18 12.11 -16.15
N THR A 256 30.61 13.31 -16.53
CA THR A 256 30.53 13.80 -17.91
C THR A 256 31.26 12.87 -18.87
N ARG A 257 32.53 12.54 -18.57
CA ARG A 257 33.32 11.59 -19.38
C ARG A 257 32.70 10.20 -19.45
N PHE A 258 32.02 9.75 -18.40
CA PHE A 258 31.32 8.47 -18.41
C PHE A 258 30.15 8.50 -19.39
N LEU A 259 29.31 9.54 -19.34
CA LEU A 259 28.17 9.71 -20.22
C LEU A 259 28.58 9.92 -21.68
N GLU A 260 29.64 10.68 -21.97
CA GLU A 260 30.14 10.91 -23.34
C GLU A 260 30.53 9.62 -24.07
N ARG A 261 31.01 8.59 -23.35
CA ARG A 261 31.41 7.30 -23.94
C ARG A 261 30.23 6.42 -24.32
N LEU A 262 29.03 6.70 -23.83
CA LEU A 262 27.86 5.87 -24.07
C LEU A 262 27.22 6.22 -25.42
N PRO A 263 26.99 5.22 -26.29
CA PRO A 263 26.48 5.45 -27.64
C PRO A 263 24.99 5.85 -27.63
N TYR A 264 24.54 6.37 -28.76
CA TYR A 264 23.13 6.53 -29.09
C TYR A 264 22.63 5.31 -29.88
N PRO A 265 21.31 4.97 -29.85
CA PRO A 265 20.26 5.65 -29.10
C PRO A 265 20.39 5.44 -27.58
N ARG A 266 19.95 6.42 -26.79
CA ARG A 266 19.88 6.33 -25.32
C ARG A 266 18.43 6.18 -24.90
N HIS A 267 18.15 5.20 -24.05
CA HIS A 267 16.81 4.94 -23.54
C HIS A 267 16.73 5.35 -22.09
N TYR A 268 15.64 5.99 -21.67
CA TYR A 268 15.40 6.40 -20.29
C TYR A 268 14.10 5.78 -19.83
N LEU A 269 14.19 4.75 -18.98
CA LEU A 269 13.10 3.82 -18.68
C LEU A 269 12.65 3.96 -17.22
N ASP A 270 11.33 3.93 -17.03
CA ASP A 270 10.69 3.90 -15.73
C ASP A 270 9.45 2.99 -15.77
N PHE A 271 9.18 2.29 -14.67
CA PHE A 271 8.11 1.31 -14.54
C PHE A 271 7.14 1.64 -13.43
N GLU A 272 5.86 1.43 -13.72
CA GLU A 272 4.80 1.44 -12.73
C GLU A 272 4.25 0.02 -12.52
N THR A 273 4.16 -0.37 -11.25
CA THR A 273 3.80 -1.73 -10.85
C THR A 273 2.60 -1.76 -9.92
N VAL A 274 1.83 -2.83 -10.03
CA VAL A 274 0.69 -3.13 -9.15
C VAL A 274 0.94 -4.42 -8.39
N GLN A 275 0.39 -4.50 -7.18
CA GLN A 275 0.42 -5.68 -6.34
C GLN A 275 -0.96 -5.95 -5.77
N PHE A 276 -1.25 -7.22 -5.52
CA PHE A 276 -2.51 -7.67 -4.94
C PHE A 276 -2.29 -8.58 -3.74
N ALA A 277 -3.07 -8.39 -2.69
CA ALA A 277 -3.08 -9.32 -1.55
C ALA A 277 -3.64 -10.69 -1.94
N VAL A 278 -4.68 -10.70 -2.77
CA VAL A 278 -5.25 -11.88 -3.43
C VAL A 278 -4.82 -11.83 -4.90
N PRO A 279 -3.98 -12.76 -5.39
CA PRO A 279 -3.49 -12.69 -6.77
C PRO A 279 -4.61 -12.87 -7.79
N LEU A 280 -4.61 -12.08 -8.88
CA LEU A 280 -5.66 -12.12 -9.90
C LEU A 280 -5.33 -13.03 -11.09
N TRP A 281 -4.06 -13.21 -11.40
CA TRP A 281 -3.62 -13.87 -12.63
C TRP A 281 -2.88 -15.17 -12.32
N ALA A 282 -3.18 -16.22 -13.08
CA ALA A 282 -2.53 -17.53 -12.89
C ALA A 282 -1.01 -17.40 -12.96
N GLY A 283 -0.30 -18.11 -12.08
CA GLY A 283 1.16 -18.05 -11.95
C GLY A 283 1.68 -16.89 -11.08
N THR A 284 0.81 -16.00 -10.59
CA THR A 284 1.23 -14.89 -9.70
C THR A 284 1.09 -15.21 -8.21
N ARG A 285 1.82 -14.46 -7.37
CA ARG A 285 1.87 -14.63 -5.91
C ARG A 285 1.32 -13.41 -5.17
N PRO A 286 0.91 -13.56 -3.90
CA PRO A 286 0.49 -12.43 -3.08
C PRO A 286 1.58 -11.37 -2.97
N PHE A 287 1.19 -10.12 -3.15
CA PHE A 287 2.06 -8.93 -3.13
C PHE A 287 3.18 -8.95 -4.18
N GLN A 288 3.09 -9.82 -5.20
CA GLN A 288 4.00 -9.78 -6.33
C GLN A 288 3.83 -8.46 -7.09
N GLN A 289 4.95 -7.84 -7.47
CA GLN A 289 4.96 -6.65 -8.31
C GLN A 289 4.73 -7.07 -9.76
N ILE A 290 3.73 -6.48 -10.40
CA ILE A 290 3.37 -6.73 -11.79
C ILE A 290 3.45 -5.41 -12.55
N VAL A 291 4.27 -5.35 -13.60
CA VAL A 291 4.40 -4.17 -14.45
C VAL A 291 3.13 -4.03 -15.29
N PHE A 292 2.36 -2.97 -15.05
CA PHE A 292 1.16 -2.65 -15.83
C PHE A 292 1.38 -1.44 -16.76
N GLN A 293 2.43 -0.66 -16.48
CA GLN A 293 2.78 0.53 -17.23
C GLN A 293 4.29 0.73 -17.25
N TRP A 294 4.77 1.30 -18.35
CA TRP A 294 6.11 1.85 -18.42
C TRP A 294 6.15 3.06 -19.35
N SER A 295 7.14 3.91 -19.12
CA SER A 295 7.47 5.05 -19.97
C SER A 295 8.92 4.90 -20.44
N CYS A 296 9.19 5.33 -21.68
CA CYS A 296 10.54 5.37 -22.21
C CYS A 296 10.75 6.63 -23.05
N HIS A 297 11.69 7.49 -22.66
CA HIS A 297 12.23 8.49 -23.58
C HIS A 297 13.38 7.85 -24.36
N VAL A 298 13.36 7.98 -25.69
CA VAL A 298 14.39 7.48 -26.60
C VAL A 298 15.04 8.68 -27.25
N GLU A 299 16.33 8.85 -26.99
CA GLU A 299 17.14 9.90 -27.59
C GLU A 299 17.99 9.29 -28.70
N GLU A 300 17.69 9.60 -29.96
CA GLU A 300 18.38 9.03 -31.13
C GLU A 300 19.73 9.71 -31.39
N ARG A 301 19.83 10.97 -31.00
CA ARG A 301 21.00 11.85 -31.08
C ARG A 301 20.78 13.01 -30.12
N PRO A 302 21.82 13.76 -29.71
CA PRO A 302 21.68 14.85 -28.73
C PRO A 302 20.50 15.77 -29.04
N GLY A 303 19.53 15.84 -28.13
CA GLY A 303 18.33 16.69 -28.24
C GLY A 303 17.17 16.15 -29.08
N ASP A 304 17.32 15.04 -29.79
CA ASP A 304 16.26 14.37 -30.56
C ASP A 304 15.59 13.29 -29.69
N VAL A 305 14.72 13.73 -28.78
CA VAL A 305 14.08 12.87 -27.77
C VAL A 305 12.63 12.58 -28.17
N ARG A 306 12.28 11.30 -28.25
CA ARG A 306 10.93 10.80 -28.51
C ARG A 306 10.40 10.05 -27.30
N HIS A 307 9.10 10.16 -27.05
CA HIS A 307 8.45 9.46 -25.93
C HIS A 307 7.68 8.24 -26.44
N ARG A 308 7.89 7.09 -25.80
CA ARG A 308 7.17 5.82 -25.97
C ARG A 308 6.62 5.39 -24.62
N TRP A 309 5.53 4.64 -24.62
CA TRP A 309 4.87 4.21 -23.38
C TRP A 309 4.02 2.96 -23.63
N PHE A 310 3.75 2.25 -22.55
CA PHE A 310 2.76 1.18 -22.47
C PHE A 310 1.89 1.41 -21.23
N LEU A 311 0.60 1.13 -21.35
CA LEU A 311 -0.34 1.15 -20.24
C LEU A 311 -1.44 0.13 -20.52
N ASP A 312 -1.65 -0.78 -19.58
CA ASP A 312 -2.79 -1.69 -19.57
C ASP A 312 -3.66 -1.40 -18.35
N THR A 313 -4.96 -1.20 -18.57
CA THR A 313 -5.98 -1.11 -17.50
C THR A 313 -7.23 -1.92 -17.89
N SER A 314 -7.05 -2.97 -18.71
CA SER A 314 -8.13 -3.82 -19.22
C SER A 314 -8.67 -4.78 -18.16
N GLY A 315 -7.85 -5.12 -17.16
CA GLY A 315 -8.11 -6.18 -16.19
C GLY A 315 -7.44 -7.51 -16.53
N GLU A 316 -6.97 -7.68 -17.78
CA GLU A 316 -6.18 -8.83 -18.20
C GLU A 316 -4.75 -8.79 -17.62
N ALA A 317 -4.03 -9.91 -17.71
CA ALA A 317 -2.66 -10.00 -17.23
C ALA A 317 -1.72 -9.16 -18.11
N PRO A 318 -1.13 -8.05 -17.60
CA PRO A 318 -0.42 -7.10 -18.46
C PRO A 318 1.00 -7.56 -18.84
N VAL A 319 1.53 -8.57 -18.14
CA VAL A 319 2.97 -8.93 -18.16
C VAL A 319 3.48 -9.22 -19.57
N ARG A 320 2.75 -10.02 -20.36
CA ARG A 320 3.19 -10.39 -21.72
C ARG A 320 3.17 -9.20 -22.66
N ALA A 321 2.03 -8.50 -22.75
CA ALA A 321 1.88 -7.35 -23.63
C ALA A 321 2.88 -6.23 -23.25
N SER A 322 3.10 -6.03 -21.95
CA SER A 322 4.09 -5.10 -21.43
C SER A 322 5.52 -5.46 -21.87
N ALA A 323 5.90 -6.73 -21.74
CA ALA A 323 7.22 -7.22 -22.13
C ALA A 323 7.46 -7.15 -23.64
N GLU A 324 6.49 -7.54 -24.45
CA GLU A 324 6.60 -7.51 -25.92
C GLU A 324 6.76 -6.06 -26.42
N ALA A 325 5.92 -5.14 -25.93
CA ALA A 325 6.03 -3.72 -26.28
C ALA A 325 7.34 -3.08 -25.79
N LEU A 326 7.84 -3.52 -24.62
CA LEU A 326 9.13 -3.07 -24.08
C LEU A 326 10.29 -3.51 -24.99
N LEU A 327 10.32 -4.78 -25.39
CA LEU A 327 11.35 -5.33 -26.27
C LEU A 327 11.33 -4.64 -27.64
N GLU A 328 10.16 -4.38 -28.20
CA GLU A 328 10.01 -3.62 -29.45
C GLU A 328 10.59 -2.20 -29.31
N THR A 329 10.31 -1.52 -28.19
CA THR A 329 10.75 -0.15 -27.94
C THR A 329 12.25 -0.03 -27.73
N LEU A 330 12.85 -0.93 -26.93
CA LEU A 330 14.25 -0.86 -26.53
C LEU A 330 15.22 -1.43 -27.55
N GLY A 331 14.72 -2.26 -28.48
CA GLY A 331 15.52 -2.97 -29.47
C GLY A 331 16.71 -3.73 -28.88
N ASP A 332 17.82 -3.79 -29.61
CA ASP A 332 19.03 -4.52 -29.26
C ASP A 332 20.27 -3.61 -29.05
N ARG A 333 20.12 -2.28 -29.16
CA ARG A 333 21.22 -1.31 -29.12
C ARG A 333 21.02 -0.19 -28.11
N GLY A 334 22.15 0.32 -27.62
CA GLY A 334 22.21 1.52 -26.78
C GLY A 334 22.04 1.25 -25.28
N PRO A 335 22.53 2.15 -24.42
CA PRO A 335 22.34 2.07 -22.97
C PRO A 335 20.89 2.37 -22.57
N ILE A 336 20.46 1.80 -21.45
CA ILE A 336 19.14 2.05 -20.86
C ILE A 336 19.33 2.64 -19.48
N PHE A 337 19.10 3.93 -19.35
CA PHE A 337 19.17 4.67 -18.10
C PHE A 337 17.94 4.41 -17.23
N VAL A 338 18.18 4.03 -15.99
CA VAL A 338 17.19 3.81 -14.94
C VAL A 338 17.67 4.47 -13.64
N TYR A 339 16.78 4.64 -12.65
CA TYR A 339 17.10 5.34 -11.41
C TYR A 339 17.12 4.43 -10.18
N HIS A 340 17.81 3.29 -10.28
CA HIS A 340 18.12 2.25 -9.28
C HIS A 340 17.90 0.85 -9.90
N ASP A 341 18.17 -0.22 -9.15
CA ASP A 341 17.96 -1.62 -9.55
C ASP A 341 16.47 -2.06 -9.65
N PHE A 342 15.50 -1.18 -9.43
CA PHE A 342 14.08 -1.58 -9.40
C PHE A 342 13.63 -2.15 -10.75
N GLU A 343 13.90 -1.43 -11.84
CA GLU A 343 13.56 -1.83 -13.21
C GLU A 343 14.26 -3.13 -13.58
N LYS A 344 15.51 -3.30 -13.14
CA LYS A 344 16.27 -4.55 -13.32
C LYS A 344 15.54 -5.73 -12.70
N TRP A 345 15.08 -5.61 -11.46
CA TRP A 345 14.34 -6.70 -10.82
C TRP A 345 13.02 -7.00 -11.51
N ARG A 346 12.29 -5.97 -11.95
CA ARG A 346 11.06 -6.14 -12.73
C ARG A 346 11.30 -6.85 -14.06
N ILE A 347 12.37 -6.51 -14.79
CA ILE A 347 12.75 -7.20 -16.04
C ILE A 347 13.05 -8.67 -15.78
N MET A 348 13.84 -8.97 -14.74
CA MET A 348 14.17 -10.36 -14.39
C MET A 348 12.97 -11.17 -13.91
N GLU A 349 12.03 -10.54 -13.19
CA GLU A 349 10.76 -11.17 -12.81
C GLU A 349 9.88 -11.46 -14.04
N MET A 350 9.79 -10.53 -14.99
CA MET A 350 9.10 -10.78 -16.27
C MET A 350 9.76 -11.94 -17.05
N ALA A 351 11.09 -12.01 -17.07
CA ALA A 351 11.82 -13.11 -17.71
C ALA A 351 11.50 -14.47 -17.07
N ALA A 352 11.41 -14.52 -15.73
CA ALA A 352 11.02 -15.74 -15.03
C ALA A 352 9.56 -16.16 -15.31
N MET A 353 8.67 -15.19 -15.56
CA MET A 353 7.27 -15.44 -15.90
C MET A 353 7.05 -15.80 -17.37
N LEU A 354 7.97 -15.39 -18.26
CA LEU A 354 7.86 -15.54 -19.72
C LEU A 354 9.12 -16.23 -20.27
N PRO A 355 9.28 -17.56 -20.11
CA PRO A 355 10.49 -18.28 -20.51
C PRO A 355 10.86 -18.13 -21.99
N ASP A 356 9.87 -17.91 -22.87
CA ASP A 356 10.05 -17.67 -24.30
C ASP A 356 10.68 -16.29 -24.60
N LEU A 357 10.46 -15.29 -23.74
CA LEU A 357 11.04 -13.94 -23.87
C LEU A 357 12.27 -13.73 -22.98
N ALA A 358 12.60 -14.68 -22.10
CA ALA A 358 13.66 -14.54 -21.11
C ALA A 358 15.02 -14.14 -21.71
N PRO A 359 15.54 -14.75 -22.79
CA PRO A 359 16.83 -14.34 -23.36
C PRO A 359 16.85 -12.87 -23.83
N ALA A 360 15.75 -12.38 -24.38
CA ALA A 360 15.63 -11.00 -24.83
C ALA A 360 15.57 -10.02 -23.65
N LEU A 361 14.78 -10.35 -22.62
CA LEU A 361 14.66 -9.55 -21.39
C LEU A 361 15.98 -9.52 -20.59
N GLU A 362 16.69 -10.63 -20.51
CA GLU A 362 18.03 -10.69 -19.90
C GLU A 362 19.03 -9.81 -20.67
N GLY A 363 18.94 -9.79 -22.01
CA GLY A 363 19.71 -8.88 -22.85
C GLY A 363 19.42 -7.40 -22.57
N VAL A 364 18.16 -7.04 -22.28
CA VAL A 364 17.79 -5.70 -21.82
C VAL A 364 18.44 -5.39 -20.47
N ALA A 365 18.35 -6.30 -19.49
CA ALA A 365 18.94 -6.12 -18.17
C ALA A 365 20.47 -5.90 -18.21
N GLY A 366 21.16 -6.48 -19.19
CA GLY A 366 22.59 -6.30 -19.43
C GLY A 366 22.99 -4.91 -19.94
N ARG A 367 22.05 -4.10 -20.44
CA ARG A 367 22.28 -2.75 -20.99
C ARG A 367 21.94 -1.61 -20.02
N LEU A 368 21.49 -1.95 -18.80
CA LEU A 368 21.06 -0.97 -17.81
C LEU A 368 22.23 -0.11 -17.30
N VAL A 369 21.98 1.19 -17.18
CA VAL A 369 22.89 2.19 -16.61
C VAL A 369 22.18 2.85 -15.43
N ASP A 370 22.73 2.66 -14.23
CA ASP A 370 22.18 3.20 -12.99
C ASP A 370 22.59 4.68 -12.79
N LEU A 371 21.63 5.58 -13.01
CA LEU A 371 21.83 7.02 -12.79
C LEU A 371 21.92 7.40 -11.32
N LEU A 372 21.32 6.64 -10.40
CA LEU A 372 21.43 6.93 -8.98
C LEU A 372 22.88 6.75 -8.53
N ARG A 373 23.53 5.66 -8.95
CA ARG A 373 24.94 5.44 -8.62
C ARG A 373 25.83 6.54 -9.18
N LEU A 374 25.64 6.90 -10.45
CA LEU A 374 26.38 8.00 -11.08
C LEU A 374 26.20 9.32 -10.31
N THR A 375 24.95 9.65 -9.97
CA THR A 375 24.59 10.83 -9.18
C THR A 375 25.24 10.82 -7.81
N ARG A 376 25.09 9.74 -7.06
CA ARG A 376 25.61 9.64 -5.69
C ARG A 376 27.12 9.74 -5.65
N ASP A 377 27.80 9.13 -6.61
CA ASP A 377 29.26 9.08 -6.61
C ASP A 377 29.87 10.44 -7.06
N HIS A 378 29.22 11.15 -7.99
CA HIS A 378 29.83 12.29 -8.70
C HIS A 378 29.11 13.65 -8.61
N TYR A 379 27.90 13.73 -8.03
CA TYR A 379 27.17 14.98 -7.88
C TYR A 379 27.00 15.34 -6.39
N ARG A 380 27.16 16.63 -6.07
CA ARG A 380 26.98 17.17 -4.71
C ARG A 380 26.16 18.43 -4.78
N HIS A 381 25.18 18.55 -3.91
CA HIS A 381 24.42 19.79 -3.74
C HIS A 381 23.97 19.91 -2.27
N PRO A 382 24.08 21.09 -1.62
CA PRO A 382 23.76 21.26 -0.19
C PRO A 382 22.33 20.82 0.17
N ALA A 383 21.36 21.09 -0.70
CA ALA A 383 19.95 20.74 -0.49
C ALA A 383 19.65 19.23 -0.51
N LEU A 384 20.56 18.38 -1.03
CA LEU A 384 20.35 16.93 -1.02
C LEU A 384 20.32 16.38 0.40
N ASN A 385 21.10 16.97 1.32
CA ASN A 385 21.15 16.59 2.73
C ASN A 385 21.27 15.05 2.94
N GLY A 386 22.06 14.40 2.08
CA GLY A 386 22.29 12.95 2.09
C GLY A 386 21.24 12.09 1.38
N SER A 387 20.15 12.68 0.89
CA SER A 387 19.16 12.02 0.03
C SER A 387 19.54 12.17 -1.44
N TYR A 388 19.53 11.06 -2.17
CA TYR A 388 19.81 11.02 -3.62
C TYR A 388 18.61 10.44 -4.41
N SER A 389 17.41 10.42 -3.83
CA SER A 389 16.21 10.06 -4.59
C SER A 389 15.99 11.02 -5.76
N LEU A 390 15.33 10.56 -6.83
CA LEU A 390 15.08 11.39 -8.00
C LEU A 390 14.32 12.66 -7.62
N LYS A 391 13.34 12.54 -6.72
CA LYS A 391 12.57 13.66 -6.15
C LYS A 391 13.43 14.70 -5.40
N ALA A 392 14.55 14.28 -4.79
CA ALA A 392 15.47 15.20 -4.13
C ALA A 392 16.49 15.81 -5.09
N VAL A 393 16.92 15.05 -6.11
CA VAL A 393 17.96 15.46 -7.07
C VAL A 393 17.40 16.36 -8.16
N LEU A 394 16.23 16.04 -8.70
CA LEU A 394 15.66 16.77 -9.82
C LEU A 394 15.51 18.28 -9.55
N PRO A 395 14.98 18.75 -8.40
CA PRO A 395 14.87 20.18 -8.14
C PRO A 395 16.23 20.90 -8.09
N THR A 396 17.31 20.18 -7.75
CA THR A 396 18.69 20.73 -7.72
C THR A 396 19.35 20.78 -9.10
N VAL A 397 18.70 20.20 -10.11
CA VAL A 397 19.20 20.05 -11.48
C VAL A 397 18.35 20.85 -12.46
N ASP A 398 17.04 20.84 -12.29
CA ASP A 398 16.05 21.51 -13.12
C ASP A 398 14.87 21.94 -12.22
N ALA A 399 14.85 23.21 -11.84
CA ALA A 399 13.82 23.77 -10.96
C ALA A 399 12.46 23.98 -11.67
N GLU A 400 12.40 23.83 -13.00
CA GLU A 400 11.17 24.01 -13.78
C GLU A 400 10.34 22.72 -13.89
N LEU A 401 10.97 21.55 -13.69
CA LEU A 401 10.29 20.25 -13.78
C LEU A 401 9.67 19.85 -12.42
N ASP A 402 8.45 20.32 -12.16
CA ASP A 402 7.74 20.03 -10.91
C ASP A 402 6.61 18.98 -11.07
N HIS A 403 6.75 17.86 -10.35
CA HIS A 403 5.76 16.78 -10.31
C HIS A 403 4.55 17.14 -9.43
N ALA A 404 4.67 18.15 -8.55
CA ALA A 404 3.60 18.61 -7.67
C ALA A 404 2.42 19.26 -8.41
N LEU A 405 2.58 19.54 -9.71
CA LEU A 405 1.51 20.06 -10.57
C LEU A 405 0.46 19.00 -10.95
N LEU A 406 0.76 17.70 -10.78
CA LEU A 406 -0.19 16.63 -11.06
C LEU A 406 -1.20 16.49 -9.93
N LYS A 407 -2.49 16.46 -10.26
CA LYS A 407 -3.58 16.45 -9.26
C LYS A 407 -3.94 15.05 -8.75
N GLU A 408 -3.81 14.02 -9.57
CA GLU A 408 -4.37 12.68 -9.29
C GLU A 408 -3.30 11.63 -8.99
N VAL A 409 -2.19 11.62 -9.74
CA VAL A 409 -1.08 10.68 -9.56
C VAL A 409 0.21 11.46 -9.33
N GLN A 410 0.80 11.29 -8.14
CA GLN A 410 1.94 12.08 -7.64
C GLN A 410 3.11 11.19 -7.17
N ASP A 411 2.85 9.89 -7.02
CA ASP A 411 3.83 8.86 -6.65
C ASP A 411 3.34 7.46 -7.07
N GLY A 412 4.23 6.46 -7.01
CA GLY A 412 3.89 5.07 -7.36
C GLY A 412 2.78 4.44 -6.50
N LEU A 413 2.49 4.96 -5.30
CA LEU A 413 1.34 4.48 -4.51
C LEU A 413 0.02 5.01 -5.07
N SER A 414 -0.03 6.27 -5.47
CA SER A 414 -1.18 6.84 -6.16
C SER A 414 -1.37 6.21 -7.55
N ALA A 415 -0.29 5.84 -8.24
CA ALA A 415 -0.36 5.11 -9.51
C ALA A 415 -1.00 3.73 -9.35
N GLN A 416 -0.62 2.99 -8.30
CA GLN A 416 -1.30 1.73 -7.95
C GLN A 416 -2.79 1.92 -7.66
N ALA A 417 -3.16 2.96 -6.90
CA ALA A 417 -4.56 3.23 -6.59
C ALA A 417 -5.36 3.57 -7.86
N ALA A 418 -4.79 4.39 -8.74
CA ALA A 418 -5.37 4.73 -10.04
C ALA A 418 -5.54 3.48 -10.93
N TYR A 419 -4.57 2.55 -10.92
CA TYR A 419 -4.71 1.28 -11.63
C TYR A 419 -5.86 0.43 -11.09
N HIS A 420 -5.96 0.25 -9.76
CA HIS A 420 -7.03 -0.54 -9.15
C HIS A 420 -8.41 0.00 -9.52
N GLU A 421 -8.59 1.32 -9.51
CA GLU A 421 -9.83 1.96 -9.95
C GLU A 421 -10.03 1.81 -11.47
N ALA A 422 -9.01 2.07 -12.28
CA ALA A 422 -9.12 2.02 -13.73
C ALA A 422 -9.38 0.61 -14.27
N ALA A 423 -8.89 -0.43 -13.60
CA ALA A 423 -9.10 -1.83 -13.99
C ALA A 423 -10.43 -2.41 -13.48
N ASP A 424 -11.10 -1.77 -12.53
CA ASP A 424 -12.39 -2.22 -11.99
C ASP A 424 -13.48 -2.19 -13.10
N PRO A 425 -14.19 -3.31 -13.35
CA PRO A 425 -15.31 -3.34 -14.30
C PRO A 425 -16.44 -2.35 -13.98
N ALA A 426 -16.60 -1.94 -12.72
CA ALA A 426 -17.61 -0.96 -12.30
C ALA A 426 -17.23 0.49 -12.64
N THR A 427 -15.98 0.76 -13.00
CA THR A 427 -15.50 2.11 -13.33
C THR A 427 -16.02 2.57 -14.69
N THR A 428 -16.63 3.77 -14.71
CA THR A 428 -17.16 4.39 -15.93
C THR A 428 -16.06 4.70 -16.94
N GLU A 429 -16.40 4.69 -18.23
CA GLU A 429 -15.42 4.92 -19.30
C GLU A 429 -14.75 6.30 -19.21
N ASP A 430 -15.53 7.34 -18.89
CA ASP A 430 -14.98 8.69 -18.68
C ASP A 430 -13.97 8.73 -17.53
N ARG A 431 -14.26 8.03 -16.43
CA ARG A 431 -13.36 7.96 -15.27
C ARG A 431 -12.11 7.16 -15.59
N ARG A 432 -12.25 6.02 -16.26
CA ARG A 432 -11.13 5.19 -16.75
C ARG A 432 -10.21 6.00 -17.66
N THR A 433 -10.79 6.74 -18.62
CA THR A 433 -10.04 7.61 -19.54
C THR A 433 -9.28 8.72 -18.81
N ALA A 434 -9.90 9.33 -17.78
CA ALA A 434 -9.23 10.34 -16.96
C ALA A 434 -8.03 9.76 -16.21
N LEU A 435 -8.21 8.62 -15.54
CA LEU A 435 -7.14 7.91 -14.82
C LEU A 435 -6.00 7.49 -15.75
N GLN A 436 -6.30 6.95 -16.93
CA GLN A 436 -5.30 6.59 -17.94
C GLN A 436 -4.50 7.80 -18.44
N ARG A 437 -5.13 8.98 -18.55
CA ARG A 437 -4.41 10.22 -18.89
C ARG A 437 -3.44 10.60 -17.77
N SER A 438 -3.91 10.63 -16.52
CA SER A 438 -3.08 10.98 -15.37
C SER A 438 -1.92 10.01 -15.15
N LEU A 439 -2.15 8.71 -15.30
CA LEU A 439 -1.10 7.68 -15.24
C LEU A 439 -0.01 7.91 -16.30
N ARG A 440 -0.40 8.20 -17.55
CA ARG A 440 0.56 8.47 -18.64
C ARG A 440 1.35 9.75 -18.42
N GLU A 441 0.70 10.81 -17.96
CA GLU A 441 1.36 12.09 -17.66
C GLU A 441 2.39 11.93 -16.54
N TYR A 442 2.03 11.25 -15.45
CA TYR A 442 2.92 10.97 -14.33
C TYR A 442 4.18 10.18 -14.74
N CYS A 443 4.01 9.00 -15.32
CA CYS A 443 5.14 8.14 -15.71
C CYS A 443 6.01 8.78 -16.81
N LYS A 444 5.43 9.64 -17.66
CA LYS A 444 6.20 10.45 -18.62
C LYS A 444 7.14 11.43 -17.89
N LEU A 445 6.68 12.11 -16.84
CA LEU A 445 7.53 13.04 -16.09
C LEU A 445 8.72 12.34 -15.43
N ASP A 446 8.53 11.14 -14.88
CA ASP A 446 9.62 10.37 -14.25
C ASP A 446 10.76 10.10 -15.24
N THR A 447 10.44 9.59 -16.44
CA THR A 447 11.47 9.40 -17.47
C THR A 447 12.05 10.69 -18.03
N LEU A 448 11.27 11.78 -18.11
CA LEU A 448 11.80 13.09 -18.50
C LEU A 448 12.79 13.61 -17.46
N ALA A 449 12.55 13.36 -16.17
CA ALA A 449 13.49 13.69 -15.11
C ALA A 449 14.84 12.96 -15.29
N LEU A 450 14.83 11.69 -15.72
CA LEU A 450 16.07 10.98 -16.06
C LEU A 450 16.84 11.64 -17.20
N VAL A 451 16.13 12.06 -18.25
CA VAL A 451 16.72 12.82 -19.37
C VAL A 451 17.37 14.10 -18.85
N ARG A 452 16.67 14.88 -18.01
CA ARG A 452 17.19 16.14 -17.44
C ARG A 452 18.45 15.91 -16.61
N VAL A 453 18.46 14.90 -15.75
CA VAL A 453 19.65 14.55 -14.94
C VAL A 453 20.81 14.16 -15.83
N ALA A 454 20.59 13.27 -16.82
CA ALA A 454 21.65 12.85 -17.72
C ALA A 454 22.19 14.00 -18.59
N HIS A 455 21.32 14.86 -19.12
CA HIS A 455 21.70 16.04 -19.90
C HIS A 455 22.51 17.03 -19.06
N ARG A 456 22.06 17.30 -17.82
CA ARG A 456 22.81 18.15 -16.89
C ARG A 456 24.22 17.62 -16.65
N PHE A 457 24.35 16.31 -16.45
CA PHE A 457 25.65 15.70 -16.17
C PHE A 457 26.54 15.60 -17.41
N ALA A 458 25.94 15.50 -18.59
CA ALA A 458 26.66 15.53 -19.86
C ALA A 458 27.12 16.93 -20.28
N ALA A 459 26.41 18.00 -19.90
CA ALA A 459 26.77 19.37 -20.26
C ALA A 459 28.02 19.88 -19.51
N GLY A 460 28.31 19.36 -18.31
CA GLY A 460 29.49 19.73 -17.52
C GLY A 460 29.51 21.17 -16.98
N GLU A 461 28.56 22.02 -17.36
CA GLU A 461 28.47 23.41 -16.91
C GLU A 461 27.97 23.47 -15.46
N THR A 462 28.61 24.18 -14.54
CA THR A 462 27.91 24.75 -13.39
C THR A 462 27.03 25.88 -13.92
N ALA A 463 25.73 25.93 -13.57
CA ALA A 463 24.85 27.01 -14.02
C ALA A 463 25.54 28.36 -13.74
N SER A 464 25.81 29.13 -14.79
CA SER A 464 26.46 30.44 -14.68
C SER A 464 25.48 31.51 -14.23
#